data_AF-A0A6L9M6J9-F1
#
_entry.id   AF-A0A6L9M6J9-F1
#
_cell.length_a   1.000
_cell.length_b   1.000
_cell.length_c   1.000
_cell.angle_alpha   90.00
_cell.angle_beta   90.00
_cell.angle_gamma   90.00
#
_symmetry.space_group_name_H-M   'P 1'
#
loop_
_entity.id
_entity.type
_entity.pdbx_description
1 polymer ?
#
loop_
_entity_poly.entity_id
_entity_poly.type
_entity_poly.pdbx_seq_one_letter_code
_entity_poly.pdbx_strand_id
1 'polypeptide(L)' 'MHGIYYVILPLFAVLLVLLSASALYMGVFRAHGDTVSYTKKVFSGIASGVVSCLVWSILYSHHFLGW' A
#
# COMPACT_ATOMS: atom_id res chain seq x y z
N MET A 1 0.58 -28.99 7.00
CA MET A 1 1.36 -27.76 6.75
C MET A 1 0.60 -26.66 5.98
N HIS A 2 -0.70 -26.81 5.67
CA HIS A 2 -1.47 -25.79 4.94
C HIS A 2 -1.94 -24.59 5.78
N GLY A 3 -2.13 -24.77 7.10
CA GLY A 3 -2.67 -23.72 7.99
C GLY A 3 -1.81 -22.45 8.08
N ILE A 4 -0.49 -22.60 8.04
CA ILE A 4 0.46 -21.48 8.16
C ILE A 4 0.40 -20.56 6.94
N TYR A 5 0.18 -21.11 5.75
CA TYR A 5 0.08 -20.34 4.51
C TYR A 5 -1.12 -19.39 4.50
N TYR A 6 -2.25 -19.80 5.08
CA TYR A 6 -3.44 -18.94 5.20
C TYR A 6 -3.21 -17.69 6.06
N VAL A 7 -2.21 -17.70 6.94
CA VAL A 7 -1.87 -16.56 7.80
C VAL A 7 -0.72 -15.75 7.20
N ILE A 8 0.31 -16.42 6.67
CA ILE A 8 1.51 -15.75 6.13
C ILE A 8 1.20 -14.95 4.85
N LEU A 9 0.40 -15.50 3.93
CA LEU A 9 0.06 -14.83 2.67
C LEU A 9 -0.66 -13.48 2.85
N PRO A 10 -1.74 -13.37 3.63
CA PRO A 10 -2.39 -12.07 3.85
C PRO A 10 -1.49 -11.13 4.65
N LEU A 11 -0.67 -11.64 5.58
CA LEU A 11 0.25 -10.82 6.35
C LEU A 11 1.32 -10.17 5.46
N PHE A 12 1.90 -10.93 4.52
CA PHE A 12 2.81 -10.39 3.52
C PHE A 12 2.13 -9.40 2.56
N ALA A 13 0.89 -9.67 2.14
CA ALA A 13 0.13 -8.76 1.29
C ALA A 13 -0.12 -7.41 1.99
N VAL A 14 -0.49 -7.43 3.27
CA VAL A 14 -0.66 -6.21 4.08
C VAL A 14 0.65 -5.45 4.21
N LEU A 15 1.75 -6.14 4.51
CA LEU A 15 3.08 -5.52 4.59
C LEU A 15 3.49 -4.88 3.25
N LEU A 16 3.25 -5.54 2.13
CA LEU A 16 3.51 -5.01 0.79
C LEU A 16 2.70 -3.74 0.49
N VAL A 17 1.42 -3.72 0.87
CA VAL A 17 0.55 -2.55 0.73
C VAL A 17 1.07 -1.39 1.57
N LEU A 18 1.47 -1.64 2.83
CA LEU A 18 2.05 -0.63 3.72
C LEU A 18 3.39 -0.09 3.20
N LEU A 19 4.27 -0.96 2.70
CA LEU A 19 5.56 -0.58 2.14
C LEU A 19 5.38 0.28 0.88
N SER A 20 4.46 -0.11 0.01
CA SER A 20 4.18 0.61 -1.24
C SER A 20 3.52 1.97 -0.95
N ALA A 21 2.61 2.03 0.03
CA ALA A 21 1.99 3.28 0.46
C ALA A 21 3.01 4.24 1.07
N SER A 22 3.95 3.75 1.87
CA SER A 22 5.03 4.57 2.43
C SER A 22 6.03 5.04 1.36
N ALA A 23 6.38 4.17 0.40
CA ALA A 23 7.21 4.52 -0.75
C ALA A 23 6.55 5.61 -1.63
N LEU A 24 5.25 5.50 -1.92
CA LEU A 24 4.49 6.52 -2.64
C LEU A 24 4.40 7.84 -1.85
N TYR A 25 4.17 7.77 -0.54
CA TYR A 25 4.13 8.93 0.35
C TYR A 25 5.45 9.71 0.37
N MET A 26 6.57 8.99 0.53
CA MET A 26 7.91 9.59 0.59
C MET A 26 8.44 9.98 -0.79
N GLY A 27 8.26 9.13 -1.79
CA GLY A 27 8.81 9.30 -3.13
C GLY A 27 8.00 10.24 -4.02
N VAL A 28 6.71 9.94 -4.22
CA VAL A 28 5.86 10.68 -5.17
C VAL A 28 5.40 11.99 -4.58
N PHE A 29 4.89 11.96 -3.35
CA PHE A 29 4.31 13.15 -2.74
C PHE A 29 5.32 14.02 -2.00
N ARG A 30 6.53 13.51 -1.70
CA ARG A 30 7.59 14.19 -0.93
C ARG A 30 7.03 14.92 0.30
N ALA A 31 6.00 14.34 0.93
CA ALA A 31 5.24 14.98 1.99
C ALA A 31 5.98 15.02 3.34
N HIS A 32 7.25 14.66 3.35
CA HIS A 32 8.10 14.62 4.54
C HIS A 32 8.67 15.99 4.94
N GLY A 33 8.58 17.01 4.08
CA GLY A 33 9.14 18.35 4.36
C GLY A 33 8.38 19.14 5.43
N ASP A 34 9.11 19.91 6.25
CA ASP A 34 8.54 20.82 7.27
C ASP A 34 7.71 21.97 6.66
N THR A 35 7.96 22.32 5.40
CA THR A 35 7.24 23.37 4.66
C THR A 35 5.94 22.90 4.03
N VAL A 36 5.61 21.60 4.11
CA VAL A 36 4.38 21.04 3.51
C VAL A 36 3.24 21.15 4.51
N SER A 37 2.19 21.89 4.13
CA SER A 37 0.96 22.06 4.93
C SER A 37 0.38 20.71 5.39
N TYR A 38 -0.07 20.64 6.64
CA TYR A 38 -0.55 19.42 7.29
C TYR A 38 -1.63 18.71 6.47
N THR A 39 -2.51 19.48 5.81
CA THR A 39 -3.55 18.98 4.91
C THR A 39 -2.97 18.22 3.72
N LYS A 40 -1.88 18.71 3.11
CA LYS A 40 -1.20 18.02 2.00
C LYS A 40 -0.55 16.71 2.48
N LYS A 41 0.00 16.67 3.70
CA LYS A 41 0.52 15.43 4.28
C LYS A 41 -0.58 14.39 4.43
N VAL A 42 -1.70 14.75 5.05
CA VAL A 42 -2.85 13.83 5.22
C VAL A 42 -3.38 13.35 3.86
N PHE A 43 -3.59 14.26 2.91
CA PHE A 43 -4.13 13.91 1.60
C PHE A 43 -3.19 13.00 0.82
N SER A 44 -1.87 13.23 0.90
CA SER A 44 -0.88 12.38 0.26
C SER A 44 -0.78 10.98 0.88
N GLY A 45 -0.98 10.86 2.20
CA GLY A 45 -1.03 9.56 2.88
C GLY A 45 -2.27 8.75 2.51
N ILE A 46 -3.43 9.43 2.41
CA ILE A 46 -4.67 8.80 1.95
C ILE A 46 -4.51 8.37 0.49
N ALA A 47 -4.02 9.26 -0.38
CA ALA A 47 -3.83 8.95 -1.78
C ALA A 47 -2.82 7.80 -1.99
N SER A 48 -1.72 7.78 -1.26
CA SER A 48 -0.72 6.71 -1.35
C SER A 48 -1.27 5.36 -0.85
N GLY A 49 -2.04 5.36 0.24
CA GLY A 49 -2.73 4.18 0.75
C GLY A 49 -3.76 3.63 -0.23
N VAL A 50 -4.60 4.49 -0.80
CA VAL A 50 -5.64 4.10 -1.77
C VAL A 50 -5.03 3.53 -3.05
N VAL A 51 -4.01 4.20 -3.61
CA VAL A 51 -3.33 3.71 -4.81
C VAL A 51 -2.65 2.36 -4.54
N SER A 52 -1.98 2.22 -3.40
CA SER A 52 -1.35 0.95 -3.00
C SER A 52 -2.38 -0.18 -2.87
N CYS A 53 -3.49 0.05 -2.17
CA CYS A 53 -4.57 -0.92 -2.03
C CYS A 53 -5.18 -1.31 -3.38
N LEU A 54 -5.44 -0.35 -4.27
CA LEU A 54 -6.03 -0.63 -5.58
C LEU A 54 -5.09 -1.45 -6.46
N VAL A 55 -3.83 -1.05 -6.57
CA VAL A 55 -2.82 -1.74 -7.37
C VAL A 55 -2.63 -3.17 -6.88
N TRP A 56 -2.46 -3.36 -5.58
CA TRP A 56 -2.33 -4.70 -5.01
C TRP A 56 -3.62 -5.51 -5.08
N SER A 57 -4.80 -4.90 -4.94
CA SER A 57 -6.07 -5.62 -5.13
C SER A 57 -6.22 -6.16 -6.55
N ILE A 58 -5.83 -5.37 -7.56
CA ILE A 58 -5.86 -5.81 -8.97
C ILE A 58 -4.81 -6.89 -9.21
N LEU A 59 -3.56 -6.68 -8.77
CA LEU A 59 -2.48 -7.67 -8.93
C LEU A 59 -2.79 -8.99 -8.22
N TYR A 60 -3.32 -8.93 -7.00
CA TYR A 60 -3.69 -10.11 -6.23
C TYR A 60 -4.90 -10.82 -6.84
N SER A 61 -5.88 -10.06 -7.37
CA SER A 61 -7.00 -10.64 -8.11
C SER A 61 -6.53 -11.31 -9.40
N HIS A 62 -5.67 -10.68 -10.17
CA HIS A 62 -5.11 -11.29 -11.39
C HIS A 62 -4.23 -12.51 -11.07
N HIS A 63 -3.50 -12.50 -9.95
CA HIS A 63 -2.60 -13.60 -9.59
C HIS A 63 -3.33 -14.81 -8.97
N PHE A 64 -4.38 -14.58 -8.17
CA PHE A 64 -5.08 -15.65 -7.43
C PHE A 64 -6.46 -16.01 -7.99
N LEU A 65 -7.18 -15.07 -8.62
CA LEU A 65 -8.49 -15.28 -9.24
C LEU A 65 -8.41 -15.47 -10.77
N GLY A 66 -7.24 -15.23 -11.39
CA GLY A 66 -6.98 -15.53 -12.80
C GLY A 66 -7.82 -14.74 -13.80
N TRP A 67 -8.28 -13.54 -13.42
CA TRP A 67 -8.95 -12.60 -14.32
C TRP A 67 -7.95 -11.76 -15.10
#